data_AF-A0A0G1P745-F1
#
_entry.id   AF-A0A0G1P745-F1
#
_cell.length_a   1.000
_cell.length_b   1.000
_cell.length_c   1.000
_cell.angle_alpha   90.00
_cell.angle_beta   90.00
_cell.angle_gamma   90.00
#
_symmetry.space_group_name_H-M   'P 1'
#
loop_
_entity.id
_entity.type
_entity.pdbx_description
1 polymer ?
#
loop_
_entity_poly.entity_id
_entity_poly.type
_entity_poly.pdbx_seq_one_letter_code
_entity_poly.pdbx_strand_id
1 'polypeptide(L)'
;MKIIIVILLSLYLLLPAPKFPDSPPGSLQSNEPADTETIYRQAYYTNLTRPEIMDYYDQAFRGPIQYRLNLPPEDSFTVIRDQTKSSFLEQIVHPLRETLYINAFVPTKPTEQINIDGVHYFNKVTIHYLPSHPVSRLTVLALSSLLFLWLIKEYSHV
;
A
#
# COMPACT_ATOMS: atom_id res chain seq x y z
N MET A 1 -2.39 -27.65 -19.01
CA MET A 1 -2.82 -26.92 -17.80
C MET A 1 -1.69 -26.07 -17.19
N LYS A 2 -0.52 -26.64 -16.83
CA LYS A 2 0.59 -25.91 -16.18
C LYS A 2 1.09 -24.68 -16.97
N ILE A 3 1.32 -24.82 -18.28
CA ILE A 3 1.83 -23.73 -19.14
C ILE A 3 0.81 -22.59 -19.27
N ILE A 4 -0.48 -22.91 -19.38
CA ILE A 4 -1.55 -21.91 -19.51
C ILE A 4 -1.61 -21.03 -18.25
N ILE A 5 -1.48 -21.62 -17.06
CA ILE A 5 -1.44 -20.88 -15.79
C ILE A 5 -0.26 -19.91 -15.76
N VAL A 6 0.94 -20.36 -16.18
CA VAL A 6 2.13 -19.51 -16.22
C VAL A 6 1.95 -18.35 -17.21
N ILE A 7 1.35 -18.60 -18.38
CA ILE A 7 1.06 -17.55 -19.36
C ILE A 7 0.08 -16.53 -18.79
N LEU A 8 -1.05 -16.97 -18.21
CA LEU A 8 -2.05 -16.07 -17.63
C LEU A 8 -1.47 -15.24 -16.47
N LEU A 9 -0.66 -15.87 -15.61
CA LEU A 9 0.00 -15.19 -14.50
C LEU A 9 1.05 -14.18 -15.01
N SER A 10 1.80 -14.52 -16.05
CA SER A 10 2.75 -13.59 -16.68
C SER A 10 2.05 -12.36 -17.25
N LEU A 11 0.92 -12.56 -17.95
CA LEU A 11 0.10 -11.46 -18.47
C LEU A 11 -0.40 -10.55 -17.33
N TYR A 12 -0.86 -11.13 -16.22
CA TYR A 12 -1.29 -10.37 -15.04
C TYR A 12 -0.15 -9.54 -14.41
N LEU A 13 1.06 -10.12 -14.28
CA LEU A 13 2.21 -9.43 -13.67
C LEU A 13 2.77 -8.30 -14.54
N LEU A 14 2.54 -8.37 -15.86
CA LEU A 14 2.94 -7.36 -16.85
C LEU A 14 1.98 -6.18 -16.96
N LEU A 15 0.79 -6.26 -16.36
CA LEU A 15 -0.15 -5.15 -16.37
C LEU A 15 0.48 -3.90 -15.72
N PRO A 16 0.18 -2.69 -16.25
CA PRO A 16 0.75 -1.46 -15.72
C PRO A 16 0.36 -1.27 -14.25
N ALA A 17 1.32 -0.81 -13.44
CA ALA A 17 1.05 -0.41 -12.07
C ALA A 17 0.22 0.88 -12.06
N PRO A 18 -0.76 1.01 -11.15
CA PRO A 18 -1.41 2.29 -10.92
C PRO A 18 -0.38 3.31 -10.43
N LYS A 19 -0.64 4.58 -10.75
CA LYS A 19 0.19 5.68 -10.25
C LYS A 19 0.03 5.79 -8.73
N PHE A 20 1.04 6.37 -8.09
CA PHE A 20 0.93 6.73 -6.68
C PHE A 20 -0.25 7.72 -6.51
N PRO A 21 -1.26 7.44 -5.67
CA PRO A 21 -2.44 8.29 -5.59
C PRO A 21 -2.15 9.70 -5.08
N ASP A 22 -2.87 10.67 -5.65
CA ASP A 22 -2.81 12.07 -5.20
C ASP A 22 -3.54 12.28 -3.87
N SER A 23 -3.34 13.46 -3.28
CA SER A 23 -3.97 13.90 -2.04
C SER A 23 -5.50 13.82 -2.09
N PRO A 24 -6.18 13.33 -1.03
CA PRO A 24 -7.64 13.37 -0.94
C PRO A 24 -8.20 14.80 -1.07
N PRO A 25 -9.44 14.97 -1.54
CA PRO A 25 -10.04 16.29 -1.73
C PRO A 25 -10.13 17.06 -0.41
N GLY A 26 -9.80 18.35 -0.45
CA GLY A 26 -9.85 19.23 0.73
C GLY A 26 -8.77 18.94 1.78
N SER A 27 -7.76 18.14 1.45
CA SER A 27 -6.63 17.89 2.33
C SER A 27 -5.47 18.87 2.12
N LEU A 28 -4.68 19.08 3.17
CA LEU A 28 -3.44 19.87 3.13
C LEU A 28 -2.26 18.91 3.18
N GLN A 29 -1.35 19.00 2.20
CA GLN A 29 -0.15 18.18 2.19
C GLN A 29 0.82 18.59 3.31
N SER A 30 1.28 17.60 4.07
CA SER A 30 2.34 17.76 5.08
C SER A 30 3.70 17.89 4.40
N ASN A 31 4.47 18.88 4.84
CA ASN A 31 5.86 19.08 4.44
C ASN A 31 6.85 18.71 5.57
N GLU A 32 6.39 17.96 6.57
CA GLU A 32 7.28 17.46 7.62
C GLU A 32 8.40 16.59 7.00
N PRO A 33 9.66 16.71 7.44
CA PRO A 33 10.77 15.93 6.88
C PRO A 33 10.50 14.42 6.89
N ALA A 34 9.91 13.90 7.97
CA ALA A 34 9.61 12.48 8.14
C ALA A 34 8.55 11.94 7.15
N ASP A 35 7.70 12.83 6.63
CA ASP A 35 6.63 12.48 5.68
C ASP A 35 7.10 12.55 4.22
N THR A 36 8.30 13.10 3.97
CA THR A 36 8.87 13.35 2.64
C THR A 36 10.23 12.65 2.41
N GLU A 37 10.68 11.81 3.36
CA GLU A 37 11.96 11.09 3.28
C GLU A 37 12.08 10.21 2.02
N THR A 38 10.96 9.68 1.54
CA THR A 38 10.93 8.83 0.34
C THR A 38 9.91 9.38 -0.65
N ILE A 39 10.20 9.24 -1.95
CA ILE A 39 9.28 9.63 -3.04
C ILE A 39 7.98 8.80 -3.06
N TYR A 40 7.93 7.73 -2.28
CA TYR A 40 6.78 6.83 -2.18
C TYR A 40 6.01 7.02 -0.88
N ARG A 41 6.32 8.04 -0.09
CA ARG A 41 5.60 8.39 1.12
C ARG A 41 5.10 9.82 1.03
N GLN A 42 3.85 10.00 1.43
CA GLN A 42 3.19 11.31 1.49
C GLN A 42 2.26 11.32 2.70
N ALA A 43 2.08 12.49 3.31
CA ALA A 43 1.10 12.67 4.36
C ALA A 43 0.23 13.92 4.13
N TYR A 44 -0.98 13.87 4.65
CA TYR A 44 -2.02 14.84 4.42
C TYR A 44 -2.81 15.07 5.70
N TYR A 45 -3.14 16.31 6.01
CA TYR A 45 -4.12 16.66 7.03
C TYR A 45 -5.49 16.77 6.38
N THR A 46 -6.50 16.08 6.92
CA THR A 46 -7.83 16.04 6.33
C THR A 46 -8.93 15.98 7.37
N ASN A 47 -10.16 16.27 6.92
CA ASN A 47 -11.39 16.16 7.69
C ASN A 47 -12.21 14.93 7.30
N LEU A 48 -11.67 14.10 6.40
CA LEU A 48 -12.33 12.88 5.94
C LEU A 48 -12.32 11.80 7.03
N THR A 49 -13.42 11.08 7.10
CA THR A 49 -13.58 9.88 7.94
C THR A 49 -12.83 8.69 7.35
N ARG A 50 -12.61 7.65 8.17
CA ARG A 50 -11.94 6.42 7.73
C ARG A 50 -12.58 5.79 6.47
N PRO A 51 -13.92 5.60 6.38
CA PRO A 51 -14.53 5.08 5.16
C PRO A 51 -14.25 5.95 3.93
N GLU A 52 -14.38 7.27 4.06
CA GLU A 52 -14.15 8.20 2.93
C GLU A 52 -12.69 8.18 2.44
N ILE A 53 -11.74 8.13 3.37
CA ILE A 53 -10.30 7.98 3.06
C ILE A 53 -10.06 6.68 2.30
N MET A 54 -10.59 5.58 2.82
CA MET A 54 -10.35 4.26 2.23
C MET A 54 -11.03 4.12 0.88
N ASP A 55 -12.24 4.64 0.70
CA ASP A 55 -12.96 4.58 -0.57
C ASP A 55 -12.31 5.45 -1.64
N TYR A 56 -11.74 6.60 -1.26
CA TYR A 56 -10.94 7.41 -2.17
C TYR A 56 -9.71 6.64 -2.67
N TYR A 57 -8.91 6.07 -1.78
CA TYR A 57 -7.69 5.35 -2.19
C TYR A 57 -7.98 4.03 -2.90
N ASP A 58 -9.07 3.34 -2.56
CA ASP A 58 -9.51 2.12 -3.23
C ASP A 58 -9.86 2.37 -4.71
N GLN A 59 -10.47 3.53 -5.00
CA GLN A 59 -10.77 3.96 -6.36
C GLN A 59 -9.54 4.49 -7.09
N ALA A 60 -8.73 5.32 -6.43
CA ALA A 60 -7.54 5.92 -7.03
C ALA A 60 -6.45 4.88 -7.35
N PHE A 61 -6.38 3.81 -6.56
CA PHE A 61 -5.40 2.74 -6.68
C PHE A 61 -6.00 1.46 -7.29
N ARG A 62 -7.06 1.58 -8.10
CA ARG A 62 -7.83 0.43 -8.55
C ARG A 62 -7.05 -0.53 -9.48
N GLY A 63 -7.07 -1.81 -9.14
CA GLY A 63 -6.50 -2.89 -9.95
C GLY A 63 -7.53 -3.90 -10.47
N PRO A 64 -7.12 -4.82 -11.36
CA PRO A 64 -7.99 -5.91 -11.84
C PRO A 64 -8.26 -6.97 -10.74
N ILE A 65 -7.28 -7.20 -9.86
CA ILE A 65 -7.39 -8.07 -8.68
C ILE A 65 -6.84 -7.25 -7.52
N GLN A 66 -7.68 -7.00 -6.52
CA GLN A 66 -7.41 -6.11 -5.41
C GLN A 66 -8.03 -6.64 -4.13
N TYR A 67 -7.28 -6.52 -3.03
CA TYR A 67 -7.77 -6.83 -1.69
C TYR A 67 -7.46 -5.69 -0.74
N ARG A 68 -8.40 -5.43 0.18
CA ARG A 68 -8.21 -4.53 1.31
C ARG A 68 -7.94 -5.38 2.55
N LEU A 69 -6.90 -5.04 3.30
CA LEU A 69 -6.55 -5.72 4.53
C LEU A 69 -6.42 -4.70 5.66
N ASN A 70 -7.05 -5.00 6.78
CA ASN A 70 -6.94 -4.22 8.00
C ASN A 70 -5.79 -4.78 8.85
N LEU A 71 -4.82 -3.95 9.18
CA LEU A 71 -3.64 -4.32 9.93
C LEU A 71 -3.70 -3.74 11.35
N PRO A 72 -2.97 -4.34 12.30
CA PRO A 72 -2.79 -3.75 13.61
C PRO A 72 -2.10 -2.38 13.48
N PRO A 73 -2.61 -1.31 14.13
CA PRO A 73 -2.04 0.04 14.04
C PRO A 73 -0.61 0.11 14.60
N GLU A 74 -0.25 -0.77 15.53
CA GLU A 74 1.12 -0.91 16.03
C GLU A 74 2.11 -1.19 14.90
N ASP A 75 1.76 -1.96 13.86
CA ASP A 75 2.70 -2.28 12.77
C ASP A 75 3.09 -1.07 11.92
N SER A 76 2.41 0.07 12.11
CA SER A 76 2.68 1.32 11.39
C SER A 76 4.10 1.84 11.58
N PHE A 77 4.76 1.55 12.72
CA PHE A 77 6.16 1.92 12.91
C PHE A 77 7.11 1.17 11.96
N THR A 78 6.72 -0.03 11.54
CA THR A 78 7.52 -0.87 10.63
C THR A 78 7.25 -0.50 9.18
N VAL A 79 5.98 -0.33 8.81
CA VAL A 79 5.59 -0.21 7.41
C VAL A 79 5.47 1.22 6.91
N ILE A 80 5.23 2.22 7.79
CA ILE A 80 5.14 3.63 7.39
C ILE A 80 6.45 4.34 7.70
N ARG A 81 6.73 4.57 8.99
CA ARG A 81 7.94 5.24 9.48
C ARG A 81 8.12 5.04 10.97
N ASP A 82 9.35 5.21 11.44
CA ASP A 82 9.65 5.13 12.87
C ASP A 82 8.86 6.19 13.66
N GLN A 83 8.39 5.78 14.85
CA GLN A 83 7.60 6.58 15.77
C GLN A 83 6.30 7.19 15.19
N THR A 84 5.75 6.61 14.12
CA THR A 84 4.47 7.10 13.59
C THR A 84 3.34 6.80 14.58
N LYS A 85 2.47 7.78 14.81
CA LYS A 85 1.21 7.53 15.52
C LYS A 85 0.19 6.96 14.55
N SER A 86 -0.62 6.02 15.03
CA SER A 86 -1.65 5.35 14.24
C SER A 86 -2.89 5.11 15.08
N SER A 87 -4.04 5.41 14.49
CA SER A 87 -5.35 5.00 14.98
C SER A 87 -5.89 3.84 14.15
N PHE A 88 -5.57 3.79 12.86
CA PHE A 88 -5.78 2.62 12.02
C PHE A 88 -4.69 2.53 10.94
N LEU A 89 -4.44 1.29 10.52
CA LEU A 89 -3.55 0.95 9.43
C LEU A 89 -4.28 -0.01 8.51
N GLU A 90 -4.40 0.35 7.24
CA GLU A 90 -4.95 -0.50 6.21
C GLU A 90 -4.01 -0.59 5.01
N GLN A 91 -4.17 -1.65 4.22
CA GLN A 91 -3.43 -1.80 2.98
C GLN A 91 -4.36 -2.21 1.84
N ILE A 92 -4.06 -1.69 0.65
CA ILE A 92 -4.65 -2.10 -0.62
C ILE A 92 -3.57 -2.87 -1.39
N VAL A 93 -3.86 -4.12 -1.70
CA VAL A 93 -2.88 -5.06 -2.28
C VAL A 93 -3.30 -5.48 -3.67
N HIS A 94 -2.38 -5.36 -4.63
CA HIS A 94 -2.42 -6.09 -5.88
C HIS A 94 -1.50 -7.30 -5.76
N PRO A 95 -2.04 -8.53 -5.66
CA PRO A 95 -1.25 -9.72 -5.36
C PRO A 95 -0.04 -9.87 -6.28
N LEU A 96 1.13 -10.18 -5.71
CA LEU A 96 2.40 -10.36 -6.42
C LEU A 96 2.88 -9.13 -7.22
N ARG A 97 2.28 -7.96 -6.99
CA ARG A 97 2.58 -6.73 -7.71
C ARG A 97 2.95 -5.62 -6.74
N GLU A 98 2.04 -4.70 -6.48
CA GLU A 98 2.28 -3.50 -5.68
C GLU A 98 1.30 -3.42 -4.50
N THR A 99 1.69 -2.68 -3.48
CA THR A 99 0.88 -2.47 -2.28
C THR A 99 0.87 -0.99 -1.92
N LEU A 100 -0.26 -0.49 -1.45
CA LEU A 100 -0.40 0.83 -0.86
C LEU A 100 -0.79 0.67 0.61
N TYR A 101 0.03 1.19 1.52
CA TYR A 101 -0.31 1.32 2.93
C TYR A 101 -0.96 2.68 3.18
N ILE A 102 -2.01 2.67 3.98
CA ILE A 102 -2.76 3.85 4.41
C ILE A 102 -2.83 3.82 5.93
N ASN A 103 -2.11 4.73 6.55
CA ASN A 103 -2.13 4.95 7.99
C ASN A 103 -2.87 6.25 8.28
N ALA A 104 -3.70 6.29 9.31
CA ALA A 104 -4.22 7.55 9.80
C ALA A 104 -4.14 7.64 11.32
N PHE A 105 -3.83 8.85 11.78
CA PHE A 105 -3.83 9.23 13.17
C PHE A 105 -5.00 10.19 13.44
N VAL A 106 -5.88 9.78 14.36
CA VAL A 106 -7.00 10.56 14.87
C VAL A 106 -6.66 10.98 16.31
N PRO A 107 -6.45 12.28 16.58
CA PRO A 107 -6.20 12.76 17.92
C PRO A 107 -7.36 12.45 18.86
N THR A 108 -7.07 11.82 20.00
CA THR A 108 -8.07 11.58 21.06
C THR A 108 -7.88 12.51 22.26
N LYS A 109 -6.68 13.09 22.41
CA LYS A 109 -6.32 14.00 23.49
C LYS A 109 -6.29 15.45 23.01
N PRO A 110 -6.70 16.43 23.84
CA PRO A 110 -6.61 17.85 23.49
C PRO A 110 -5.19 18.30 23.13
N THR A 111 -4.17 17.68 23.74
CA THR A 111 -2.75 17.98 23.48
C THR A 111 -2.25 17.52 22.11
N GLU A 112 -3.03 16.71 21.40
CA GLU A 112 -2.66 16.11 20.11
C GLU A 112 -3.47 16.68 18.94
N GLN A 113 -4.29 17.71 19.19
CA GLN A 113 -5.08 18.36 18.16
C GLN A 113 -4.20 18.87 17.02
N ILE A 114 -4.65 18.64 15.79
CA ILE A 114 -3.94 19.03 14.59
C ILE A 114 -4.48 20.40 14.17
N ASN A 115 -3.77 21.45 14.51
CA ASN A 115 -4.08 22.82 14.11
C ASN A 115 -2.93 23.37 13.28
N ILE A 116 -3.12 23.50 11.98
CA ILE A 116 -2.10 23.99 11.04
C ILE A 116 -2.59 25.30 10.44
N ASP A 117 -1.80 26.37 10.57
CA ASP A 117 -2.13 27.71 10.06
C ASP A 117 -3.50 28.25 10.50
N GLY A 118 -3.91 27.92 11.73
CA GLY A 118 -5.21 28.32 12.29
C GLY A 118 -6.40 27.47 11.83
N VAL A 119 -6.19 26.46 11.00
CA VAL A 119 -7.21 25.49 10.56
C VAL A 119 -7.09 24.21 11.38
N HIS A 120 -8.22 23.79 11.95
CA HIS A 120 -8.33 22.51 12.64
C HIS A 120 -8.57 21.37 11.64
N TYR A 121 -7.79 20.30 11.76
CA TYR A 121 -7.94 19.07 10.98
C TYR A 121 -8.29 17.89 11.89
N PHE A 122 -9.23 17.08 11.43
CA PHE A 122 -9.72 15.91 12.16
C PHE A 122 -8.65 14.83 12.30
N ASN A 123 -7.87 14.58 11.25
CA ASN A 123 -6.84 13.54 11.26
C ASN A 123 -5.67 13.87 10.34
N LYS A 124 -4.58 13.12 10.55
CA LYS A 124 -3.42 13.08 9.65
C LYS A 124 -3.37 11.70 9.01
N VAL A 125 -3.36 11.65 7.68
CA VAL A 125 -3.25 10.43 6.89
C VAL A 125 -1.86 10.37 6.26
N THR A 126 -1.17 9.26 6.42
CA THR A 126 0.11 8.99 5.76
C THR A 126 -0.05 7.77 4.86
N ILE A 127 0.29 7.93 3.59
CA ILE A 127 0.32 6.83 2.63
C ILE A 127 1.77 6.45 2.30
N HIS A 128 1.99 5.15 2.11
CA HIS A 128 3.27 4.61 1.69
C HIS A 128 3.05 3.58 0.57
N TYR A 129 3.57 3.89 -0.61
CA TYR A 129 3.47 3.05 -1.79
C TYR A 129 4.70 2.14 -1.90
N LEU A 130 4.48 0.84 -2.08
CA LEU A 130 5.52 -0.14 -2.37
C LEU A 130 5.38 -0.58 -3.83
N PRO A 131 6.10 0.06 -4.76
CA PRO A 131 6.13 -0.37 -6.14
C PRO A 131 6.89 -1.69 -6.29
N SER A 132 6.62 -2.37 -7.40
CA SER A 132 7.38 -3.54 -7.82
C SER A 132 7.68 -3.42 -9.31
N HIS A 133 8.91 -3.73 -9.73
CA HIS A 133 9.28 -3.64 -11.14
C HIS A 133 8.80 -4.88 -11.91
N PRO A 134 8.28 -4.73 -13.15
CA PRO A 134 7.83 -5.87 -13.96
C PRO A 134 8.89 -6.96 -14.15
N VAL A 135 10.16 -6.56 -14.31
CA VAL A 135 11.29 -7.50 -14.43
C VAL A 135 11.45 -8.35 -13.16
N SER A 136 11.37 -7.73 -11.98
CA SER A 136 11.45 -8.44 -10.70
C SER A 136 10.29 -9.44 -10.55
N ARG A 137 9.07 -9.04 -10.90
CA ARG A 137 7.87 -9.91 -10.84
C ARG A 137 8.03 -11.15 -11.72
N LEU A 138 8.46 -10.96 -12.97
CA LEU A 138 8.67 -12.06 -13.91
C LEU A 138 9.84 -12.94 -13.49
N THR A 139 10.90 -12.37 -12.90
CA THR A 139 12.04 -13.13 -12.38
C THR A 139 11.60 -14.03 -11.23
N VAL A 140 10.85 -13.50 -10.26
CA VAL A 140 10.29 -14.30 -9.16
C VAL A 140 9.39 -15.41 -9.70
N LEU A 141 8.47 -15.10 -10.63
CA LEU A 141 7.63 -16.10 -11.26
C LEU A 141 8.43 -17.21 -11.95
N ALA A 142 9.46 -16.85 -12.73
CA ALA A 142 10.30 -17.80 -13.44
C ALA A 142 11.06 -18.71 -12.48
N LEU A 143 11.72 -18.14 -11.46
CA LEU A 143 12.48 -18.90 -10.47
C LEU A 143 11.57 -19.82 -9.63
N SER A 144 10.42 -19.32 -9.17
CA SER A 144 9.44 -20.13 -8.44
C SER A 144 8.88 -21.27 -9.31
N SER A 145 8.64 -21.02 -10.60
CA SER A 145 8.17 -22.05 -11.53
C SER A 145 9.23 -23.12 -11.78
N LEU A 146 10.50 -22.73 -11.97
CA LEU A 146 11.61 -23.66 -12.15
C LEU A 146 11.83 -24.51 -10.90
N LEU A 147 11.82 -23.89 -9.72
CA LEU A 147 11.93 -24.59 -8.44
C LEU A 147 10.79 -25.60 -8.26
N PHE A 148 9.56 -25.19 -8.57
CA PHE A 148 8.39 -26.07 -8.50
C PHE A 148 8.50 -27.27 -9.45
N LEU A 149 8.97 -27.06 -10.68
CA LEU A 149 9.21 -28.15 -11.64
C LEU A 149 10.31 -29.10 -11.16
N TRP A 150 11.39 -28.57 -10.59
CA TRP A 150 12.47 -29.35 -10.01
C TRP A 150 11.99 -30.20 -8.84
N LEU A 151 11.23 -29.62 -7.91
CA LEU A 151 10.63 -30.34 -6.78
C LEU A 151 9.68 -31.44 -7.25
N ILE A 152 8.82 -31.17 -8.24
CA ILE A 152 7.96 -32.23 -8.80
C ILE A 152 8.80 -33.37 -9.35
N LYS A 153 9.85 -33.08 -10.13
CA LYS A 153 10.70 -34.12 -10.70
C LYS A 153 11.33 -34.99 -9.61
N GLU A 154 11.86 -34.38 -8.57
CA GLU A 154 12.51 -35.10 -7.47
C GLU A 154 11.53 -35.99 -6.69
N TYR A 155 10.33 -35.46 -6.40
CA TYR A 155 9.35 -36.14 -5.55
C TYR A 155 8.30 -36.96 -6.31
N SER A 156 8.25 -36.90 -7.65
CA SER A 156 7.37 -37.75 -8.47
C SER A 156 7.97 -39.10 -8.84
N HIS A 157 9.12 -39.45 -8.28
CA HIS A 157 9.74 -40.78 -8.41
C HIS A 157 9.15 -41.82 -7.42
N VAL A 158 7.87 -41.68 -7.06
CA VAL A 158 7.04 -42.72 -6.43
C VAL A 158 6.16 -43.36 -7.49
#